data_AF-A0A523ISJ4-F1
#
_entry.id   AF-A0A523ISJ4-F1
#
_cell.length_a   1.000
_cell.length_b   1.000
_cell.length_c   1.000
_cell.angle_alpha   90.00
_cell.angle_beta   90.00
_cell.angle_gamma   90.00
#
_symmetry.space_group_name_H-M   'P 1'
#
loop_
_entity.id
_entity.type
_entity.pdbx_description
1 polymer ?
#
loop_
_entity_poly.entity_id
_entity_poly.type
_entity_poly.pdbx_seq_one_letter_code
_entity_poly.pdbx_strand_id
1 'polypeptide(L)'
;MTAYRSIAVGAVVLALAWSLLASRGNADAGHGADSHDTHGEQHGEGHEEDRHAADLAQVWNSLKHTRDGIAADIEAGSLNAIHEKTEILETEAKSLLQHSTSLEPKKRERVESLIRQITKLGGTLHAAADAGDQDRTRREFKRLDGLLQLLQAQYPAGSLEPHGHPPAAGHSSERSHGHGEGHVHGNNGPQGLVSTRARASVLVRSTDFHFKPTTIKLRAGIPTRIELQNDGQTEHSLVVKTPDGEYDWIHLHAQAGTSVAATYQLDQPGEYRVLCTIPGHTEAGMTGELIVEAEDTHGHHGEH
;
A
#
# COMPACT_ATOMS: atom_id res chain seq x y z
N MET A 1 23.54 66.99 -17.59
CA MET A 1 23.07 66.27 -16.40
C MET A 1 23.13 64.79 -16.70
N THR A 2 23.75 64.04 -15.80
CA THR A 2 24.58 62.87 -16.08
C THR A 2 23.81 61.56 -15.90
N ALA A 3 24.21 60.54 -16.67
CA ALA A 3 23.64 59.20 -16.77
C ALA A 3 23.58 58.42 -15.45
N TYR A 4 22.53 57.59 -15.28
CA TYR A 4 22.41 56.59 -14.22
C TYR A 4 22.86 55.22 -14.74
N ARG A 5 23.87 54.63 -14.08
CA ARG A 5 24.44 53.31 -14.34
C ARG A 5 23.67 52.27 -13.52
N SER A 6 23.28 51.15 -14.13
CA SER A 6 22.84 49.95 -13.41
C SER A 6 23.99 48.94 -13.37
N ILE A 7 24.35 48.48 -12.17
CA ILE A 7 25.42 47.51 -11.91
C ILE A 7 24.77 46.15 -11.65
N ALA A 8 25.32 45.12 -12.31
CA ALA A 8 25.04 43.71 -12.11
C ALA A 8 25.84 43.14 -10.92
N VAL A 9 25.22 42.24 -10.15
CA VAL A 9 25.84 41.28 -9.22
C VAL A 9 24.93 40.06 -9.27
N GLY A 10 25.33 38.83 -9.59
CA GLY A 10 26.62 38.16 -9.47
C GLY A 10 26.34 36.83 -8.76
N ALA A 11 26.01 35.79 -9.52
CA ALA A 11 25.71 34.45 -9.01
C ALA A 11 27.00 33.76 -8.53
N VAL A 12 26.97 33.17 -7.34
CA VAL A 12 28.04 32.32 -6.80
C VAL A 12 27.48 30.91 -6.63
N VAL A 13 27.96 30.00 -7.46
CA VAL A 13 27.78 28.55 -7.35
C VAL A 13 29.00 27.99 -6.64
N LEU A 14 28.81 27.38 -5.46
CA LEU A 14 29.85 26.68 -4.72
C LEU A 14 29.70 25.18 -4.96
N ALA A 15 30.58 24.64 -5.79
CA ALA A 15 30.78 23.21 -5.97
C ALA A 15 31.79 22.72 -4.91
N LEU A 16 31.41 21.71 -4.12
CA LEU A 16 32.34 20.98 -3.25
C LEU A 16 32.71 19.67 -3.93
N ALA A 17 33.96 19.60 -4.39
CA ALA A 17 34.62 18.38 -4.84
C ALA A 17 35.26 17.69 -3.63
N TRP A 18 34.95 16.40 -3.43
CA TRP A 18 35.62 15.55 -2.45
C TRP A 18 36.63 14.66 -3.19
N SER A 19 37.92 14.86 -2.91
CA SER A 19 39.02 13.98 -3.32
C SER A 19 39.95 13.79 -2.15
N LEU A 20 40.15 12.55 -1.70
CA LEU A 20 41.26 11.99 -0.90
C LEU A 20 40.82 10.56 -0.51
N LEU A 21 41.61 9.50 -0.48
CA LEU A 21 43.01 9.24 -0.83
C LEU A 21 43.15 7.71 -0.76
N ALA A 22 43.75 7.10 -1.79
CA ALA A 22 44.16 5.70 -1.74
C ALA A 22 45.33 5.53 -0.75
N SER A 23 45.20 4.61 0.21
CA SER A 23 46.32 4.13 1.01
C SER A 23 46.61 2.67 0.65
N ARG A 24 47.86 2.45 0.28
CA ARG A 24 48.50 1.19 -0.13
C ARG A 24 48.98 0.48 1.13
N GLY A 25 48.60 -0.78 1.33
CA GLY A 25 49.18 -1.70 2.31
C GLY A 25 49.73 -2.94 1.60
N ASN A 26 50.95 -3.33 1.93
CA ASN A 26 51.81 -4.27 1.21
C ASN A 26 51.65 -5.73 1.69
N ALA A 27 51.92 -6.63 0.76
CA ALA A 27 52.11 -8.09 0.76
C ALA A 27 52.32 -8.86 2.09
N ASP A 28 51.76 -10.08 2.14
CA ASP A 28 52.60 -11.27 2.30
C ASP A 28 52.00 -12.54 1.64
N ALA A 29 52.89 -13.43 1.21
CA ALA A 29 52.65 -14.56 0.32
C ALA A 29 52.33 -15.86 1.08
N GLY A 30 51.47 -16.70 0.49
CA GLY A 30 51.27 -18.11 0.89
C GLY A 30 50.73 -18.92 -0.28
N HIS A 31 51.56 -19.80 -0.85
CA HIS A 31 51.22 -20.74 -1.91
C HIS A 31 50.56 -22.02 -1.35
N GLY A 32 49.59 -22.56 -2.09
CA GLY A 32 49.08 -23.93 -1.95
C GLY A 32 47.91 -24.17 -2.90
N ALA A 33 48.18 -24.90 -3.99
CA ALA A 33 47.27 -25.20 -5.08
C ALA A 33 46.14 -26.18 -4.68
N ASP A 34 44.94 -26.05 -5.24
CA ASP A 34 44.50 -26.90 -6.35
C ASP A 34 43.09 -26.53 -6.83
N SER A 35 42.95 -26.60 -8.14
CA SER A 35 41.80 -26.44 -9.05
C SER A 35 40.40 -26.77 -8.50
N HIS A 36 39.42 -25.93 -8.84
CA HIS A 36 38.30 -26.36 -9.69
C HIS A 36 37.62 -25.16 -10.38
N ASP A 37 37.21 -25.45 -11.61
CA ASP A 37 36.64 -24.62 -12.66
C ASP A 37 35.41 -23.76 -12.31
N THR A 38 35.30 -22.63 -13.04
CA THR A 38 34.08 -21.94 -13.51
C THR A 38 33.07 -21.49 -12.43
N HIS A 39 32.73 -20.21 -12.31
CA HIS A 39 31.98 -19.44 -13.30
C HIS A 39 32.27 -17.94 -13.13
N GLY A 40 32.30 -17.21 -14.24
CA GLY A 40 32.27 -15.76 -14.24
C GLY A 40 30.89 -15.28 -13.81
N GLU A 41 30.80 -14.75 -12.59
CA GLU A 41 29.57 -14.15 -12.08
C GLU A 41 29.46 -12.70 -12.62
N GLN A 42 28.97 -12.58 -13.86
CA GLN A 42 28.34 -11.33 -14.34
C GLN A 42 26.84 -11.41 -14.06
N HIS A 43 26.42 -11.25 -12.82
CA HIS A 43 25.01 -11.04 -12.47
C HIS A 43 24.92 -10.17 -11.21
N GLY A 44 24.74 -8.87 -11.37
CA GLY A 44 24.74 -7.95 -10.22
C GLY A 44 24.16 -6.58 -10.50
N GLU A 45 23.08 -6.47 -11.28
CA GLU A 45 22.31 -5.22 -11.38
C GLU A 45 20.81 -5.48 -11.13
N GLY A 46 20.24 -6.55 -11.70
CA GLY A 46 18.81 -6.86 -11.50
C GLY A 46 18.42 -7.27 -10.07
N HIS A 47 19.27 -7.99 -9.34
CA HIS A 47 18.94 -8.47 -7.99
C HIS A 47 18.98 -7.38 -6.90
N GLU A 48 19.71 -6.28 -7.12
CA GLU A 48 19.80 -5.19 -6.15
C GLU A 48 18.66 -4.18 -6.34
N GLU A 49 18.31 -3.86 -7.60
CA GLU A 49 17.16 -3.00 -7.91
C GLU A 49 15.83 -3.60 -7.42
N ASP A 50 15.63 -4.92 -7.64
CA ASP A 50 14.44 -5.63 -7.17
C ASP A 50 14.34 -5.66 -5.63
N ARG A 51 15.47 -5.79 -4.93
CA ARG A 51 15.54 -5.74 -3.45
C ARG A 51 15.21 -4.35 -2.93
N HIS A 52 15.79 -3.31 -3.53
CA HIS A 52 15.51 -1.92 -3.14
C HIS A 52 14.06 -1.51 -3.37
N ALA A 53 13.43 -2.00 -4.45
CA ALA A 53 12.02 -1.79 -4.70
C ALA A 53 11.13 -2.51 -3.66
N ALA A 54 11.49 -3.74 -3.28
CA ALA A 54 10.79 -4.48 -2.23
C ALA A 54 10.93 -3.79 -0.86
N ASP A 55 12.13 -3.31 -0.52
CA ASP A 55 12.40 -2.58 0.72
C ASP A 55 11.60 -1.26 0.77
N LEU A 56 11.54 -0.52 -0.35
CA LEU A 56 10.76 0.72 -0.44
C LEU A 56 9.26 0.48 -0.19
N ALA A 57 8.69 -0.54 -0.85
CA ALA A 57 7.29 -0.90 -0.66
C ALA A 57 7.00 -1.40 0.76
N GLN A 58 7.92 -2.16 1.36
CA GLN A 58 7.80 -2.60 2.74
C GLN A 58 7.81 -1.42 3.71
N VAL A 59 8.75 -0.49 3.58
CA VAL A 59 8.83 0.70 4.43
C VAL A 59 7.58 1.58 4.29
N TRP A 60 7.06 1.74 3.07
CA TRP A 60 5.80 2.46 2.85
C TRP A 60 4.60 1.80 3.54
N ASN A 61 4.51 0.47 3.50
CA ASN A 61 3.46 -0.26 4.20
C ASN A 61 3.55 -0.12 5.72
N SER A 62 4.76 -0.18 6.28
CA SER A 62 4.94 0.06 7.71
C SER A 62 4.52 1.49 8.10
N LEU A 63 4.86 2.49 7.28
CA LEU A 63 4.46 3.88 7.49
C LEU A 63 2.93 4.05 7.48
N LYS A 64 2.22 3.40 6.54
CA LYS A 64 0.75 3.35 6.52
C LYS A 64 0.19 2.70 7.78
N HIS A 65 0.75 1.56 8.19
CA HIS A 65 0.31 0.84 9.38
C HIS A 65 0.48 1.68 10.66
N THR A 66 1.62 2.36 10.82
CA THR A 66 1.88 3.28 11.94
C THR A 66 0.86 4.42 11.96
N ARG A 67 0.56 5.03 10.80
CA ARG A 67 -0.48 6.06 10.66
C ARG A 67 -1.85 5.54 11.11
N ASP A 68 -2.24 4.35 10.68
CA ASP A 68 -3.55 3.75 11.02
C ASP A 68 -3.64 3.42 12.51
N GLY A 69 -2.55 2.96 13.12
CA GLY A 69 -2.46 2.77 14.56
C GLY A 69 -2.65 4.07 15.35
N ILE A 70 -2.05 5.17 14.89
CA ILE A 70 -2.26 6.49 15.50
C ILE A 70 -3.73 6.93 15.35
N ALA A 71 -4.34 6.70 14.19
CA ALA A 71 -5.76 7.03 13.97
C ALA A 71 -6.66 6.31 14.98
N ALA A 72 -6.47 5.00 15.13
CA ALA A 72 -7.22 4.16 16.05
C ALA A 72 -7.03 4.61 17.52
N ASP A 73 -5.80 4.96 17.91
CA ASP A 73 -5.53 5.46 19.26
C ASP A 73 -6.22 6.82 19.53
N ILE A 74 -6.30 7.71 18.53
CA ILE A 74 -7.03 8.99 18.64
C ILE A 74 -8.54 8.77 18.78
N GLU A 75 -9.11 7.83 18.02
CA GLU A 75 -10.52 7.46 18.08
C GLU A 75 -10.90 6.82 19.41
N ALA A 76 -10.04 5.93 19.92
CA ALA A 76 -10.19 5.29 21.22
C ALA A 76 -9.92 6.24 22.41
N GLY A 77 -9.34 7.42 22.17
CA GLY A 77 -8.90 8.34 23.23
C GLY A 77 -7.64 7.88 23.96
N SER A 78 -6.94 6.89 23.43
CA SER A 78 -5.72 6.26 23.99
C SER A 78 -4.46 7.08 23.68
N LEU A 79 -4.44 8.36 24.08
CA LEU A 79 -3.37 9.29 23.69
C LEU A 79 -1.96 8.84 24.11
N ASN A 80 -1.81 8.16 25.24
CA ASN A 80 -0.51 7.65 25.69
C ASN A 80 0.12 6.62 24.72
N ALA A 81 -0.71 5.87 23.99
CA ALA A 81 -0.23 4.87 23.02
C ALA A 81 0.33 5.50 21.73
N ILE A 82 0.08 6.80 21.52
CA ILE A 82 0.57 7.56 20.36
C ILE A 82 2.06 7.87 20.49
N HIS A 83 2.58 7.99 21.71
CA HIS A 83 3.99 8.32 21.99
C HIS A 83 4.97 7.46 21.18
N GLU A 84 4.92 6.13 21.38
CA GLU A 84 5.77 5.15 20.68
C GLU A 84 5.57 5.20 19.16
N LYS A 85 4.33 5.32 18.69
CA LYS A 85 4.02 5.35 17.26
C LYS A 85 4.58 6.59 16.55
N THR A 86 4.67 7.73 17.24
CA THR A 86 5.30 8.92 16.64
C THR A 86 6.81 8.78 16.44
N GLU A 87 7.49 7.99 17.27
CA GLU A 87 8.92 7.67 17.10
C GLU A 87 9.14 6.70 15.95
N ILE A 88 8.26 5.69 15.83
CA ILE A 88 8.25 4.76 14.70
C ILE A 88 8.01 5.52 13.39
N LEU A 89 7.02 6.43 13.36
CA LEU A 89 6.70 7.26 12.21
C LEU A 89 7.92 8.05 11.70
N GLU A 90 8.69 8.66 12.61
CA GLU A 90 9.91 9.39 12.25
C GLU A 90 10.97 8.46 11.63
N THR A 91 11.16 7.28 12.23
CA THR A 91 12.13 6.29 11.78
C THR A 91 11.78 5.77 10.39
N GLU A 92 10.53 5.42 10.16
CA GLU A 92 10.01 4.92 8.88
C GLU A 92 10.06 5.99 7.79
N ALA A 93 9.69 7.24 8.11
CA ALA A 93 9.79 8.34 7.16
C ALA A 93 11.24 8.55 6.69
N LYS A 94 12.21 8.51 7.60
CA LYS A 94 13.64 8.61 7.23
C LYS A 94 14.10 7.40 6.41
N SER A 95 13.68 6.19 6.79
CA SER A 95 13.98 4.97 6.04
C SER A 95 13.44 5.05 4.61
N LEU A 96 12.24 5.62 4.40
CA LEU A 96 11.66 5.77 3.08
C LEU A 96 12.57 6.60 2.16
N LEU A 97 13.13 7.72 2.65
CA LEU A 97 14.09 8.53 1.89
C LEU A 97 15.36 7.74 1.52
N GLN A 98 15.86 6.92 2.44
CA GLN A 98 17.06 6.11 2.21
C GLN A 98 16.85 5.16 1.03
N HIS A 99 15.68 4.53 0.94
CA HIS A 99 15.32 3.59 -0.13
C HIS A 99 14.80 4.28 -1.41
N SER A 100 14.60 5.60 -1.41
CA SER A 100 14.11 6.37 -2.56
C SER A 100 15.21 6.75 -3.57
N THR A 101 16.18 5.86 -3.78
CA THR A 101 17.39 6.12 -4.60
C THR A 101 17.10 6.28 -6.08
N SER A 102 16.05 5.64 -6.59
CA SER A 102 15.65 5.65 -8.00
C SER A 102 14.83 6.88 -8.42
N LEU A 103 14.48 7.79 -7.50
CA LEU A 103 13.70 8.99 -7.82
C LEU A 103 14.52 10.03 -8.59
N GLU A 104 13.85 10.73 -9.51
CA GLU A 104 14.40 11.91 -10.17
C GLU A 104 14.87 12.95 -9.12
N PRO A 105 16.01 13.64 -9.33
CA PRO A 105 16.60 14.51 -8.30
C PRO A 105 15.64 15.54 -7.71
N LYS A 106 14.83 16.20 -8.55
CA LYS A 106 13.82 17.18 -8.11
C LYS A 106 12.70 16.56 -7.28
N LYS A 107 12.30 15.31 -7.57
CA LYS A 107 11.29 14.59 -6.77
C LYS A 107 11.89 14.15 -5.45
N ARG A 108 13.13 13.67 -5.45
CA ARG A 108 13.88 13.31 -4.23
C ARG A 108 14.04 14.50 -3.28
N GLU A 109 14.35 15.70 -3.78
CA GLU A 109 14.39 16.94 -2.99
C GLU A 109 13.02 17.27 -2.34
N ARG A 110 11.92 17.05 -3.08
CA ARG A 110 10.57 17.23 -2.54
C ARG A 110 10.24 16.20 -1.47
N VAL A 111 10.57 14.93 -1.70
CA VAL A 111 10.43 13.84 -0.73
C VAL A 111 11.20 14.16 0.55
N GLU A 112 12.45 14.60 0.43
CA GLU A 112 13.27 15.01 1.58
C GLU A 112 12.62 16.17 2.35
N SER A 113 12.09 17.16 1.63
CA SER A 113 11.36 18.29 2.24
C SER A 113 10.07 17.86 2.95
N LEU A 114 9.30 16.94 2.36
CA LEU A 114 8.08 16.38 2.96
C LEU A 114 8.40 15.54 4.19
N ILE A 115 9.46 14.73 4.15
CA ILE A 115 9.91 13.94 5.30
C ILE A 115 10.34 14.83 6.46
N ARG A 116 11.05 15.94 6.21
CA ARG A 116 11.32 16.93 7.26
C ARG A 116 10.04 17.51 7.88
N GLN A 117 9.02 17.76 7.07
CA GLN A 117 7.73 18.25 7.55
C GLN A 117 7.02 17.18 8.39
N ILE A 118 7.03 15.92 7.95
CA ILE A 118 6.46 14.78 8.67
C ILE A 118 7.15 14.59 10.02
N THR A 119 8.49 14.60 10.06
CA THR A 119 9.26 14.50 11.32
C THR A 119 8.93 15.63 12.28
N LYS A 120 8.89 16.88 11.79
CA LYS A 120 8.52 18.03 12.62
C LYS A 120 7.09 17.89 13.16
N LEU A 121 6.16 17.44 12.32
CA LEU A 121 4.78 17.23 12.68
C LEU A 121 4.63 16.09 13.70
N GLY A 122 5.37 15.00 13.54
CA GLY A 122 5.44 13.88 14.49
C GLY A 122 5.79 14.37 15.89
N GLY A 123 6.80 15.23 16.03
CA GLY A 123 7.12 15.85 17.32
C GLY A 123 6.01 16.74 17.89
N THR A 124 5.26 17.46 17.05
CA THR A 124 4.11 18.24 17.52
C THR A 124 2.91 17.39 17.91
N LEU A 125 2.72 16.26 17.23
CA LEU A 125 1.67 15.27 17.51
C LEU A 125 1.96 14.55 18.83
N HIS A 126 3.21 14.11 19.02
CA HIS A 126 3.73 13.57 20.28
C HIS A 126 3.45 14.52 21.44
N ALA A 127 3.87 15.79 21.33
CA ALA A 127 3.68 16.77 22.39
C ALA A 127 2.20 17.08 22.68
N ALA A 128 1.31 16.96 21.68
CA ALA A 128 -0.13 17.13 21.89
C ALA A 128 -0.74 15.92 22.62
N ALA A 129 -0.32 14.71 22.25
CA ALA A 129 -0.75 13.46 22.88
C ALA A 129 -0.31 13.38 24.34
N ASP A 130 0.97 13.69 24.63
CA ASP A 130 1.52 13.72 26.00
C ASP A 130 0.82 14.74 26.90
N ALA A 131 0.35 15.85 26.33
CA ALA A 131 -0.43 16.85 27.04
C ALA A 131 -1.89 16.44 27.28
N GLY A 132 -2.34 15.31 26.73
CA GLY A 132 -3.74 14.86 26.78
C GLY A 132 -4.70 15.70 25.92
N ASP A 133 -4.20 16.54 25.00
CA ASP A 133 -5.00 17.45 24.20
C ASP A 133 -5.56 16.74 22.96
N GLN A 134 -6.68 16.03 23.14
CA GLN A 134 -7.29 15.20 22.09
C GLN A 134 -7.64 16.00 20.82
N ASP A 135 -8.12 17.23 20.96
CA ASP A 135 -8.51 18.06 19.82
C ASP A 135 -7.29 18.53 19.03
N ARG A 136 -6.21 18.91 19.72
CA ARG A 136 -4.95 19.24 19.05
C ARG A 136 -4.36 18.03 18.38
N THR A 137 -4.34 16.86 19.04
CA THR A 137 -3.84 15.61 18.46
C THR A 137 -4.59 15.28 17.16
N ARG A 138 -5.92 15.39 17.15
CA ARG A 138 -6.73 15.17 15.93
C ARG A 138 -6.40 16.15 14.80
N ARG A 139 -6.16 17.43 15.12
CA ARG A 139 -5.77 18.45 14.12
C ARG A 139 -4.39 18.19 13.53
N GLU A 140 -3.41 17.85 14.37
CA GLU A 140 -2.06 17.53 13.89
C GLU A 140 -2.07 16.23 13.07
N PHE A 141 -2.84 15.22 13.48
CA PHE A 141 -3.02 13.98 12.72
C PHE A 141 -3.59 14.23 11.31
N LYS A 142 -4.60 15.11 11.19
CA LYS A 142 -5.14 15.48 9.86
C LYS A 142 -4.08 16.12 8.94
N ARG A 143 -3.11 16.85 9.51
CA ARG A 143 -1.98 17.38 8.72
C ARG A 143 -1.01 16.28 8.31
N LEU A 144 -0.85 15.24 9.13
CA LEU A 144 0.00 14.09 8.83
C LEU A 144 -0.56 13.35 7.62
N ASP A 145 -1.86 13.10 7.60
CA ASP A 145 -2.56 12.49 6.46
C ASP A 145 -2.30 13.25 5.16
N GLY A 146 -2.44 14.59 5.19
CA GLY A 146 -2.17 15.42 4.03
C GLY A 146 -0.70 15.35 3.56
N LEU A 147 0.26 15.32 4.48
CA LEU A 147 1.68 15.18 4.14
C LEU A 147 2.01 13.81 3.54
N LEU A 148 1.40 12.73 4.05
CA LEU A 148 1.58 11.38 3.51
C LEU A 148 1.00 11.25 2.10
N GLN A 149 -0.14 11.87 1.82
CA GLN A 149 -0.70 11.94 0.45
C GLN A 149 0.24 12.68 -0.51
N LEU A 150 0.76 13.84 -0.09
CA LEU A 150 1.73 14.60 -0.89
C LEU A 150 3.03 13.82 -1.12
N LEU A 151 3.46 13.03 -0.12
CA LEU A 151 4.62 12.16 -0.19
C LEU A 151 4.40 11.04 -1.21
N GLN A 152 3.30 10.30 -1.12
CA GLN A 152 2.94 9.25 -2.07
C GLN A 152 2.92 9.76 -3.52
N ALA A 153 2.39 10.96 -3.74
CA ALA A 153 2.31 11.60 -5.06
C ALA A 153 3.67 11.91 -5.71
N GLN A 154 4.79 11.83 -4.96
CA GLN A 154 6.13 11.99 -5.54
C GLN A 154 6.65 10.72 -6.21
N TYR A 155 6.02 9.57 -5.98
CA TYR A 155 6.46 8.27 -6.49
C TYR A 155 5.65 7.86 -7.72
N PRO A 156 6.25 7.10 -8.66
CA PRO A 156 5.50 6.46 -9.73
C PRO A 156 4.36 5.57 -9.21
N ALA A 157 3.28 5.46 -9.98
CA ALA A 157 2.16 4.61 -9.62
C ALA A 157 2.62 3.16 -9.44
N GLY A 158 2.27 2.56 -8.30
CA GLY A 158 2.61 1.17 -7.97
C GLY A 158 4.06 0.94 -7.50
N SER A 159 4.94 1.96 -7.46
CA SER A 159 6.31 1.76 -6.98
C SER A 159 6.43 1.69 -5.45
N LEU A 160 5.40 2.14 -4.74
CA LEU A 160 5.28 2.05 -3.29
C LEU A 160 4.43 0.84 -2.86
N GLU A 161 3.79 0.17 -3.82
CA GLU A 161 2.96 -0.99 -3.54
C GLU A 161 3.81 -2.25 -3.76
N PRO A 162 3.68 -3.27 -2.91
CA PRO A 162 4.43 -4.50 -3.09
C PRO A 162 4.06 -5.09 -4.46
N HIS A 163 5.06 -5.29 -5.32
CA HIS A 163 4.85 -6.03 -6.56
C HIS A 163 4.37 -7.42 -6.19
N GLY A 164 3.07 -7.68 -6.39
CA GLY A 164 2.49 -8.99 -6.23
C GLY A 164 3.19 -9.94 -7.18
N HIS A 165 4.10 -10.76 -6.65
CA HIS A 165 4.43 -12.02 -7.29
C HIS A 165 3.12 -12.80 -7.41
N PRO A 166 2.70 -13.27 -8.60
CA PRO A 166 1.68 -14.31 -8.68
C PRO A 166 2.18 -15.49 -7.82
N PRO A 167 1.32 -16.19 -7.06
CA PRO A 167 1.78 -17.32 -6.27
C PRO A 167 2.42 -18.34 -7.22
N ALA A 168 3.75 -18.46 -7.12
CA ALA A 168 4.49 -19.47 -7.84
C ALA A 168 4.00 -20.83 -7.36
N ALA A 169 3.49 -21.62 -8.32
CA ALA A 169 3.25 -23.03 -8.15
C ALA A 169 4.52 -23.69 -7.56
N GLY A 170 4.32 -24.47 -6.51
CA GLY A 170 5.37 -24.83 -5.57
C GLY A 170 6.51 -25.64 -6.15
N HIS A 171 7.63 -25.62 -5.42
CA HIS A 171 8.47 -26.79 -5.24
C HIS A 171 8.99 -26.79 -3.81
N SER A 172 8.46 -27.75 -3.06
CA SER A 172 8.90 -28.18 -1.74
C SER A 172 10.27 -28.83 -1.79
N SER A 173 11.19 -28.40 -0.93
CA SER A 173 12.13 -29.32 -0.28
C SER A 173 12.70 -28.73 1.00
N GLU A 174 12.02 -28.96 2.12
CA GLU A 174 12.70 -29.06 3.41
C GLU A 174 12.29 -30.37 4.09
N ARG A 175 13.24 -31.29 4.15
CA ARG A 175 13.27 -32.36 5.15
C ARG A 175 13.63 -31.70 6.48
N SER A 176 12.81 -31.90 7.51
CA SER A 176 13.22 -32.47 8.81
C SER A 176 12.15 -32.23 9.89
N HIS A 177 11.62 -33.33 10.44
CA HIS A 177 11.11 -33.57 11.80
C HIS A 177 10.36 -32.40 12.50
N GLY A 178 9.06 -32.48 12.78
CA GLY A 178 8.37 -33.55 13.47
C GLY A 178 7.82 -33.01 14.79
N HIS A 179 6.49 -32.86 14.87
CA HIS A 179 5.56 -33.04 15.99
C HIS A 179 4.33 -32.18 15.73
N GLY A 180 3.18 -32.84 15.70
CA GLY A 180 1.92 -32.26 15.27
C GLY A 180 1.17 -31.57 16.39
N GLU A 181 0.67 -30.38 16.09
CA GLU A 181 -0.62 -29.91 16.53
C GLU A 181 -1.20 -29.08 15.39
N GLY A 182 -2.37 -29.49 14.89
CA GLY A 182 -3.02 -28.91 13.72
C GLY A 182 -3.50 -27.50 14.01
N HIS A 183 -2.69 -26.51 13.65
CA HIS A 183 -3.16 -25.15 13.41
C HIS A 183 -3.59 -25.06 11.95
N VAL A 184 -4.91 -25.06 11.75
CA VAL A 184 -5.53 -24.65 10.49
C VAL A 184 -5.18 -23.18 10.30
N HIS A 185 -4.22 -22.88 9.42
CA HIS A 185 -4.10 -21.52 8.90
C HIS A 185 -5.34 -21.28 8.04
N GLY A 186 -6.34 -20.65 8.65
CA GLY A 186 -7.54 -20.20 7.96
C GLY A 186 -7.14 -19.31 6.78
N ASN A 187 -7.67 -19.62 5.61
CA ASN A 187 -7.61 -18.74 4.46
C ASN A 187 -8.39 -17.46 4.81
N ASN A 188 -7.72 -16.44 5.34
CA ASN A 188 -8.31 -15.15 5.71
C ASN A 188 -8.63 -14.26 4.48
N GLY A 189 -8.76 -14.86 3.29
CA GLY A 189 -9.15 -14.16 2.07
C GLY A 189 -10.67 -13.99 1.98
N PRO A 190 -11.16 -13.19 1.01
CA PRO A 190 -12.60 -13.04 0.78
C PRO A 190 -13.23 -14.39 0.46
N GLN A 191 -14.29 -14.75 1.17
CA GLN A 191 -14.89 -16.09 1.11
C GLN A 191 -15.53 -16.39 -0.25
N GLY A 192 -15.87 -15.36 -1.03
CA GLY A 192 -16.46 -15.51 -2.35
C GLY A 192 -15.45 -15.59 -3.48
N LEU A 193 -14.15 -15.39 -3.19
CA LEU A 193 -13.11 -15.33 -4.20
C LEU A 193 -12.90 -16.71 -4.84
N VAL A 194 -12.96 -16.78 -6.16
CA VAL A 194 -12.77 -18.04 -6.91
C VAL A 194 -11.82 -17.86 -8.09
N SER A 195 -11.07 -18.92 -8.40
CA SER A 195 -10.19 -18.98 -9.59
C SER A 195 -10.92 -19.51 -10.83
N THR A 196 -12.21 -19.83 -10.74
CA THR A 196 -13.01 -20.30 -11.86
C THR A 196 -13.20 -19.19 -12.89
N ARG A 197 -13.35 -19.57 -14.16
CA ARG A 197 -13.55 -18.59 -15.24
C ARG A 197 -14.87 -17.86 -15.02
N ALA A 198 -14.80 -16.52 -14.99
CA ALA A 198 -15.98 -15.67 -14.93
C ALA A 198 -16.94 -15.94 -16.10
N ARG A 199 -18.22 -16.09 -15.77
CA ARG A 199 -19.34 -16.27 -16.70
C ARG A 199 -20.17 -14.99 -16.89
N ALA A 200 -19.94 -14.00 -16.03
CA ALA A 200 -20.48 -12.65 -16.12
C ALA A 200 -19.41 -11.64 -15.68
N SER A 201 -19.64 -10.36 -15.96
CA SER A 201 -18.79 -9.28 -15.44
C SER A 201 -19.61 -8.07 -15.05
N VAL A 202 -19.19 -7.37 -14.01
CA VAL A 202 -19.76 -6.07 -13.61
C VAL A 202 -18.65 -5.06 -13.39
N LEU A 203 -18.85 -3.85 -13.90
CA LEU A 203 -17.99 -2.70 -13.64
C LEU A 203 -18.67 -1.80 -12.61
N VAL A 204 -17.96 -1.54 -11.52
CA VAL A 204 -18.34 -0.60 -10.47
C VAL A 204 -17.34 0.53 -10.50
N ARG A 205 -17.82 1.75 -10.78
CA ARG A 205 -17.03 2.96 -10.67
C ARG A 205 -17.17 3.54 -9.28
N SER A 206 -16.06 3.94 -8.68
CA SER A 206 -16.05 4.76 -7.47
C SER A 206 -15.58 6.17 -7.78
N THR A 207 -16.19 7.13 -7.11
CA THR A 207 -15.73 8.52 -6.98
C THR A 207 -15.67 8.82 -5.48
N ASP A 208 -15.17 9.99 -5.09
CA ASP A 208 -14.77 10.32 -3.71
C ASP A 208 -15.70 9.78 -2.59
N PHE A 209 -17.02 9.80 -2.77
CA PHE A 209 -17.97 9.24 -1.78
C PHE A 209 -19.12 8.42 -2.38
N HIS A 210 -19.01 7.93 -3.62
CA HIS A 210 -20.14 7.25 -4.29
C HIS A 210 -19.71 6.08 -5.17
N PHE A 211 -20.53 5.03 -5.18
CA PHE A 211 -20.46 3.92 -6.15
C PHE A 211 -21.45 4.11 -7.31
N LYS A 212 -21.02 3.72 -8.50
CA LYS A 212 -21.84 3.69 -9.71
C LYS A 212 -21.65 2.36 -10.47
N PRO A 213 -22.70 1.56 -10.68
CA PRO A 213 -24.06 1.76 -10.18
C PRO A 213 -24.11 1.65 -8.65
N THR A 214 -25.10 2.29 -8.02
CA THR A 214 -25.32 2.20 -6.57
C THR A 214 -25.91 0.84 -6.18
N THR A 215 -26.67 0.21 -7.09
CA THR A 215 -27.17 -1.16 -6.95
C THR A 215 -26.44 -2.07 -7.96
N ILE A 216 -25.79 -3.11 -7.45
CA ILE A 216 -25.09 -4.14 -8.22
C ILE A 216 -25.97 -5.39 -8.20
N LYS A 217 -26.11 -6.06 -9.34
CA LYS A 217 -26.87 -7.30 -9.46
C LYS A 217 -25.98 -8.46 -9.86
N LEU A 218 -26.02 -9.54 -9.10
CA LEU A 218 -25.33 -10.79 -9.37
C LEU A 218 -26.34 -11.95 -9.36
N ARG A 219 -25.96 -13.08 -9.93
CA ARG A 219 -26.74 -14.33 -9.83
C ARG A 219 -26.03 -15.31 -8.91
N ALA A 220 -26.80 -15.94 -8.03
CA ALA A 220 -26.28 -16.92 -7.10
C ALA A 220 -25.59 -18.08 -7.85
N GLY A 221 -24.44 -18.54 -7.36
CA GLY A 221 -23.69 -19.65 -7.94
C GLY A 221 -23.00 -19.36 -9.28
N ILE A 222 -23.12 -18.15 -9.83
CA ILE A 222 -22.48 -17.76 -11.09
C ILE A 222 -21.17 -17.01 -10.82
N PRO A 223 -19.99 -17.57 -11.17
CA PRO A 223 -18.72 -16.84 -11.08
C PRO A 223 -18.79 -15.55 -11.89
N THR A 224 -18.67 -14.41 -11.22
CA THR A 224 -18.79 -13.09 -11.82
C THR A 224 -17.52 -12.28 -11.58
N ARG A 225 -16.92 -11.76 -12.65
CA ARG A 225 -15.78 -10.84 -12.56
C ARG A 225 -16.28 -9.47 -12.14
N ILE A 226 -15.92 -9.03 -10.95
CA ILE A 226 -16.23 -7.71 -10.44
C ILE A 226 -14.99 -6.85 -10.65
N GLU A 227 -15.15 -5.72 -11.34
CA GLU A 227 -14.12 -4.72 -11.53
C GLU A 227 -14.50 -3.43 -10.80
N LEU A 228 -13.65 -3.00 -9.88
CA LEU A 228 -13.72 -1.70 -9.24
C LEU A 228 -12.78 -0.74 -9.98
N GLN A 229 -13.35 0.26 -10.64
CA GLN A 229 -12.61 1.37 -11.25
C GLN A 229 -12.75 2.61 -10.38
N ASN A 230 -11.63 3.10 -9.87
CA ASN A 230 -11.60 4.29 -9.05
C ASN A 230 -11.32 5.53 -9.91
N ASP A 231 -12.36 6.33 -10.15
CA ASP A 231 -12.31 7.62 -10.84
C ASP A 231 -12.16 8.80 -9.85
N GLY A 232 -12.08 8.52 -8.55
CA GLY A 232 -11.93 9.49 -7.46
C GLY A 232 -10.48 9.95 -7.23
N GLN A 233 -10.32 10.94 -6.35
CA GLN A 233 -9.01 11.49 -5.97
C GLN A 233 -8.36 10.73 -4.79
N THR A 234 -9.11 9.87 -4.12
CA THR A 234 -8.65 9.04 -2.99
C THR A 234 -8.87 7.57 -3.29
N GLU A 235 -8.22 6.69 -2.54
CA GLU A 235 -8.44 5.25 -2.66
C GLU A 235 -9.86 4.85 -2.22
N HIS A 236 -10.34 3.72 -2.75
CA HIS A 236 -11.66 3.18 -2.44
C HIS A 236 -11.61 1.67 -2.34
N SER A 237 -12.36 1.14 -1.39
CA SER A 237 -12.63 -0.29 -1.30
C SER A 237 -14.08 -0.59 -1.67
N LEU A 238 -14.32 -1.79 -2.20
CA LEU A 238 -15.63 -2.39 -2.38
C LEU A 238 -15.67 -3.64 -1.53
N VAL A 239 -16.33 -3.53 -0.38
CA VAL A 239 -16.47 -4.62 0.59
C VAL A 239 -17.94 -5.03 0.70
N VAL A 240 -18.18 -6.34 0.66
CA VAL A 240 -19.47 -6.95 0.98
C VAL A 240 -19.21 -8.03 2.01
N LYS A 241 -19.92 -7.97 3.15
CA LYS A 241 -19.80 -8.97 4.21
C LYS A 241 -20.57 -10.25 3.86
N THR A 242 -20.13 -11.37 4.43
CA THR A 242 -20.89 -12.62 4.41
C THR A 242 -22.25 -12.45 5.10
N PRO A 243 -23.23 -13.34 4.84
CA PRO A 243 -24.58 -13.23 5.42
C PRO A 243 -24.62 -13.20 6.96
N ASP A 244 -23.66 -13.85 7.62
CA ASP A 244 -23.45 -13.81 9.08
C ASP A 244 -22.73 -12.54 9.56
N GLY A 245 -22.19 -11.73 8.66
CA GLY A 245 -21.46 -10.49 8.94
C GLY A 245 -20.02 -10.68 9.40
N GLU A 246 -19.54 -11.92 9.58
CA GLU A 246 -18.26 -12.21 10.22
C GLU A 246 -17.06 -11.98 9.29
N TYR A 247 -17.22 -12.29 8.01
CA TYR A 247 -16.13 -12.28 7.03
C TYR A 247 -16.42 -11.36 5.84
N ASP A 248 -15.39 -11.04 5.08
CA ASP A 248 -15.56 -10.40 3.78
C ASP A 248 -15.92 -11.47 2.76
N TRP A 249 -17.03 -11.28 2.06
CA TRP A 249 -17.43 -12.11 0.94
C TRP A 249 -16.81 -11.60 -0.36
N ILE A 250 -16.82 -10.28 -0.54
CA ILE A 250 -16.12 -9.54 -1.59
C ILE A 250 -15.23 -8.49 -0.92
N HIS A 251 -14.00 -8.36 -1.40
CA HIS A 251 -13.10 -7.28 -1.01
C HIS A 251 -12.22 -6.90 -2.21
N LEU A 252 -12.44 -5.72 -2.77
CA LEU A 252 -11.56 -5.10 -3.77
C LEU A 252 -11.07 -3.77 -3.22
N HIS A 253 -9.81 -3.44 -3.47
CA HIS A 253 -9.20 -2.18 -3.08
C HIS A 253 -8.53 -1.53 -4.28
N ALA A 254 -8.92 -0.31 -4.63
CA ALA A 254 -8.41 0.42 -5.78
C ALA A 254 -7.86 1.78 -5.37
N GLN A 255 -6.60 2.04 -5.72
CA GLN A 255 -5.96 3.34 -5.59
C GLN A 255 -6.60 4.36 -6.55
N ALA A 256 -6.43 5.66 -6.27
CA ALA A 256 -6.96 6.72 -7.11
C ALA A 256 -6.54 6.56 -8.58
N GLY A 257 -7.50 6.65 -9.50
CA GLY A 257 -7.27 6.50 -10.94
C GLY A 257 -6.98 5.07 -11.43
N THR A 258 -7.06 4.05 -10.57
CA THR A 258 -6.74 2.65 -10.94
C THR A 258 -7.98 1.78 -11.08
N SER A 259 -7.81 0.55 -11.58
CA SER A 259 -8.87 -0.45 -11.61
C SER A 259 -8.34 -1.79 -11.11
N VAL A 260 -9.11 -2.45 -10.25
CA VAL A 260 -8.81 -3.76 -9.71
C VAL A 260 -9.99 -4.68 -9.96
N ALA A 261 -9.73 -5.92 -10.35
CA ALA A 261 -10.78 -6.88 -10.63
C ALA A 261 -10.44 -8.27 -10.12
N ALA A 262 -11.45 -8.98 -9.63
CA ALA A 262 -11.37 -10.39 -9.28
C ALA A 262 -12.68 -11.11 -9.57
N THR A 263 -12.66 -12.44 -9.59
CA THR A 263 -13.86 -13.25 -9.83
C THR A 263 -14.42 -13.74 -8.51
N TYR A 264 -15.71 -13.48 -8.28
CA TYR A 264 -16.41 -13.92 -7.08
C TYR A 264 -17.58 -14.83 -7.44
N GLN A 265 -17.85 -15.83 -6.60
CA GLN A 265 -19.05 -16.65 -6.66
C GLN A 265 -19.76 -16.57 -5.31
N LEU A 266 -20.99 -16.07 -5.34
CA LEU A 266 -21.82 -15.88 -4.15
C LEU A 266 -22.97 -16.88 -4.24
N ASP A 267 -23.10 -17.79 -3.29
CA ASP A 267 -24.07 -18.89 -3.38
C ASP A 267 -25.39 -18.63 -2.65
N GLN A 268 -25.48 -17.53 -1.88
CA GLN A 268 -26.70 -17.17 -1.15
C GLN A 268 -27.42 -15.99 -1.81
N PRO A 269 -28.66 -16.16 -2.28
CA PRO A 269 -29.51 -15.06 -2.73
C PRO A 269 -29.86 -14.12 -1.57
N GLY A 270 -29.96 -12.82 -1.86
CA GLY A 270 -30.29 -11.82 -0.85
C GLY A 270 -29.84 -10.41 -1.23
N GLU A 271 -30.14 -9.47 -0.34
CA GLU A 271 -29.70 -8.08 -0.44
C GLU A 271 -28.59 -7.83 0.60
N TYR A 272 -27.47 -7.28 0.14
CA TYR A 272 -26.28 -7.07 0.95
C TYR A 272 -25.78 -5.64 0.79
N ARG A 273 -25.22 -5.06 1.85
CA ARG A 273 -24.63 -3.73 1.78
C ARG A 273 -23.24 -3.80 1.16
N VAL A 274 -22.98 -2.86 0.24
CA VAL A 274 -21.66 -2.56 -0.28
C VAL A 274 -21.09 -1.39 0.49
N LEU A 275 -19.87 -1.52 1.01
CA LEU A 275 -19.21 -0.53 1.86
C LEU A 275 -17.87 -0.11 1.28
N CYS A 276 -17.54 1.18 1.42
CA CYS A 276 -16.17 1.67 1.34
C CYS A 276 -15.62 1.78 2.77
N THR A 277 -14.66 0.92 3.11
CA THR A 277 -14.05 0.82 4.44
C THR A 277 -12.92 1.82 4.68
N ILE A 278 -12.65 2.71 3.72
CA ILE A 278 -11.74 3.83 3.90
C ILE A 278 -12.30 4.75 5.00
N PRO A 279 -11.52 5.13 6.02
CA PRO A 279 -12.01 5.87 7.18
C PRO A 279 -12.80 7.13 6.80
N GLY A 280 -14.01 7.28 7.35
CA GLY A 280 -14.90 8.42 7.10
C GLY A 280 -15.74 8.33 5.82
N HIS A 281 -15.48 7.38 4.92
CA HIS A 281 -16.21 7.29 3.65
C HIS A 281 -17.60 6.70 3.83
N THR A 282 -17.75 5.62 4.60
CA THR A 282 -19.07 5.04 4.90
C THR A 282 -19.93 6.03 5.69
N GLU A 283 -19.35 6.75 6.65
CA GLU A 283 -20.01 7.80 7.44
C GLU A 283 -20.44 8.99 6.56
N ALA A 284 -19.67 9.28 5.50
CA ALA A 284 -20.02 10.26 4.48
C ALA A 284 -21.09 9.76 3.49
N GLY A 285 -21.59 8.52 3.65
CA GLY A 285 -22.66 7.95 2.84
C GLY A 285 -22.20 7.08 1.68
N MET A 286 -20.89 6.76 1.58
CA MET A 286 -20.34 5.90 0.53
C MET A 286 -20.73 4.44 0.73
N THR A 287 -21.99 4.16 0.42
CA THR A 287 -22.61 2.85 0.52
C THR A 287 -23.33 2.52 -0.78
N GLY A 288 -23.47 1.24 -1.06
CA GLY A 288 -24.27 0.70 -2.15
C GLY A 288 -25.01 -0.55 -1.72
N GLU A 289 -25.68 -1.16 -2.68
CA GLU A 289 -26.46 -2.36 -2.49
C GLU A 289 -26.00 -3.42 -3.49
N LEU A 290 -25.87 -4.65 -3.03
CA LEU A 290 -25.67 -5.82 -3.84
C LEU A 290 -26.91 -6.71 -3.73
N ILE A 291 -27.56 -6.97 -4.86
CA ILE A 291 -28.65 -7.93 -4.98
C ILE A 291 -28.10 -9.19 -5.62
N VAL A 292 -28.13 -10.30 -4.88
CA VAL A 292 -27.85 -11.64 -5.40
C VAL A 292 -29.18 -12.30 -5.72
N GLU A 293 -29.51 -12.37 -7.01
CA GLU A 293 -30.72 -13.01 -7.51
C GLU A 293 -30.55 -14.54 -7.47
N ALA A 294 -31.61 -15.26 -7.09
CA ALA A 294 -31.60 -16.72 -7.14
C ALA A 294 -31.36 -17.20 -8.58
N GLU A 295 -30.72 -18.36 -8.74
CA GLU A 295 -30.63 -18.97 -10.07
C GLU A 295 -32.05 -19.33 -10.54
N ASP A 296 -32.44 -18.82 -11.71
CA ASP A 296 -33.68 -19.23 -12.37
C ASP A 296 -33.57 -20.71 -12.74
N THR A 297 -34.05 -21.58 -11.87
CA THR A 297 -34.33 -22.98 -12.20
C THR A 297 -35.59 -23.08 -13.06
N HIS A 298 -35.58 -22.44 -14.24
CA HIS A 298 -36.61 -22.70 -15.25
C HIS A 298 -36.37 -24.10 -15.84
N GLY A 299 -37.31 -25.00 -15.52
CA GLY A 299 -37.22 -26.43 -15.74
C GLY A 299 -36.90 -26.83 -17.18
N HIS A 300 -35.82 -27.59 -17.33
CA HIS A 300 -35.70 -28.56 -18.40
C HIS A 300 -36.53 -29.80 -18.00
N HIS A 301 -37.85 -29.68 -18.04
CA HIS A 301 -38.69 -30.86 -18.23
C HIS A 301 -38.42 -31.35 -19.64
N GLY A 302 -37.58 -32.38 -19.76
CA GLY A 302 -37.51 -33.17 -20.97
C GLY A 302 -38.88 -33.78 -21.24
N GLU A 303 -39.51 -33.39 -22.34
CA GLU A 303 -40.55 -34.20 -22.96
C GLU A 303 -39.86 -35.31 -23.74
N HIS A 304 -40.17 -36.53 -23.31
CA HIS A 304 -39.91 -37.80 -23.98
C HIS A 304 -40.80 -37.99 -25.21
#